data_AF-A0A9E0VI81-F1
#
_entry.id   AF-A0A9E0VI81-F1
#
_cell.length_a   1.000
_cell.length_b   1.000
_cell.length_c   1.000
_cell.angle_alpha   90.00
_cell.angle_beta   90.00
_cell.angle_gamma   90.00
#
_symmetry.space_group_name_H-M   'P 1'
#
loop_
_entity.id
_entity.type
_entity.pdbx_description
1 polymer ?
#
loop_
_entity_poly.entity_id
_entity_poly.type
_entity_poly.pdbx_seq_one_letter_code
_entity_poly.pdbx_strand_id
1 'polypeptide(L)'
;MPKVILRTQIGVDSPDDLEITVQEKTFAYLQTTVTPTIRVSAYFEADAPNVREEYAELFVPGPTKYRTLIKTLIPGSRTRTGIALPGPMHAGEQLTLEVVREPV
;
A
#
# COMPACT_ATOMS: atom_id res chain seq x y z
N MET A 1 9.02 7.52 -7.96
CA MET A 1 8.34 7.22 -6.68
C MET A 1 8.73 5.79 -6.34
N PRO A 2 9.27 5.50 -5.15
CA PRO A 2 9.69 4.15 -4.80
C PRO A 2 8.50 3.19 -4.74
N LYS A 3 8.75 1.94 -5.16
CA LYS A 3 7.76 0.86 -5.17
C LYS A 3 7.61 0.24 -3.79
N VAL A 4 6.37 -0.07 -3.43
CA VAL A 4 5.98 -0.93 -2.31
C VAL A 4 5.00 -1.97 -2.83
N ILE A 5 4.88 -3.09 -2.13
CA ILE A 5 4.04 -4.21 -2.54
C ILE A 5 2.98 -4.41 -1.47
N LEU A 6 1.70 -4.41 -1.84
CA LEU A 6 0.65 -4.88 -0.93
C LEU A 6 0.51 -6.37 -1.11
N ARG A 7 0.90 -7.13 -0.09
CA ARG A 7 0.85 -8.58 -0.13
C ARG A 7 -0.47 -9.10 0.39
N THR A 8 -0.98 -10.11 -0.30
CA THR A 8 -2.19 -10.84 0.09
C THR A 8 -1.97 -11.74 1.30
N GLN A 9 -0.72 -12.17 1.52
CA GLN A 9 -0.29 -12.96 2.68
C GLN A 9 1.02 -12.43 3.25
N ILE A 10 1.19 -12.54 4.55
CA ILE A 10 2.35 -11.95 5.23
C ILE A 10 3.62 -12.76 4.93
N GLY A 11 4.67 -12.10 4.45
CA GLY A 11 5.96 -12.71 4.18
C GLY A 11 5.98 -13.66 2.98
N VAL A 12 4.89 -13.74 2.20
CA VAL A 12 4.75 -14.63 1.05
C VAL A 12 4.41 -13.80 -0.19
N ASP A 13 5.22 -13.95 -1.23
CA ASP A 13 4.93 -13.33 -2.52
C ASP A 13 3.85 -14.15 -3.26
N SER A 14 2.90 -13.45 -3.87
CA SER A 14 1.78 -14.03 -4.62
C SER A 14 1.56 -13.28 -5.93
N PRO A 15 1.08 -13.95 -7.00
CA PRO A 15 0.66 -13.28 -8.24
C PRO A 15 -0.45 -12.24 -8.05
N ASP A 16 -1.18 -12.31 -6.93
CA ASP A 16 -2.25 -11.38 -6.57
C ASP A 16 -1.76 -10.15 -5.77
N ASP A 17 -0.47 -10.08 -5.48
CA ASP A 17 0.11 -8.94 -4.79
C ASP A 17 0.09 -7.70 -5.68
N LEU A 18 -0.11 -6.55 -5.05
CA LEU A 18 -0.30 -5.30 -5.77
C LEU A 18 0.91 -4.39 -5.65
N GLU A 19 1.54 -4.09 -6.79
CA GLU A 19 2.58 -3.07 -6.86
C GLU A 19 1.98 -1.67 -6.94
N ILE A 20 2.40 -0.81 -6.03
CA ILE A 20 2.06 0.62 -6.02
C ILE A 20 3.28 1.44 -5.68
N THR A 21 3.23 2.74 -5.94
CA THR A 21 4.32 3.64 -5.58
C THR A 21 3.89 4.68 -4.56
N VAL A 22 4.82 5.08 -3.70
CA VAL A 22 4.61 6.12 -2.70
C VAL A 22 5.58 7.25 -2.94
N GLN A 23 5.33 8.42 -2.35
CA GLN A 23 6.29 9.52 -2.42
C GLN A 23 7.58 9.14 -1.67
N GLU A 24 8.73 9.60 -2.17
CA GLU A 24 10.06 9.31 -1.58
C GLU A 24 10.12 9.58 -0.08
N LYS A 25 9.60 10.75 0.35
CA LYS A 25 9.53 11.13 1.76
C LYS A 25 8.67 10.16 2.59
N THR A 26 7.59 9.63 2.02
CA THR A 26 6.69 8.68 2.69
C THR A 26 7.37 7.34 2.82
N PHE A 27 8.14 6.93 1.82
CA PHE A 27 8.96 5.71 1.87
C PHE A 27 10.05 5.78 2.93
N ALA A 28 10.82 6.88 2.97
CA ALA A 28 11.82 7.09 4.01
C ALA A 28 11.19 7.11 5.43
N TYR A 29 10.01 7.73 5.56
CA TYR A 29 9.25 7.72 6.80
C TYR A 29 8.80 6.30 7.17
N LEU A 30 8.31 5.53 6.21
CA LEU A 30 7.96 4.12 6.34
C LEU A 30 9.14 3.24 6.74
N GLN A 31 10.40 3.61 6.54
CA GLN A 31 11.53 2.78 7.01
C GLN A 31 11.96 3.12 8.43
N THR A 32 11.76 4.37 8.85
CA THR A 32 12.43 4.93 10.04
C THR A 32 11.49 5.23 11.20
N THR A 33 10.22 5.53 10.93
CA THR A 33 9.26 5.99 11.96
C THR A 33 8.95 4.94 13.00
N VAL A 34 8.73 5.37 14.25
CA VAL A 34 8.25 4.56 15.39
C VAL A 34 6.75 4.67 15.62
N THR A 35 6.05 5.50 14.82
CA THR A 35 4.62 5.68 14.96
C THR A 35 3.87 4.37 14.66
N PRO A 36 3.01 3.90 15.57
CA PRO A 36 2.37 2.58 15.45
C PRO A 36 1.31 2.54 14.35
N THR A 37 0.69 3.66 13.99
CA THR A 37 -0.31 3.73 12.93
C THR A 37 -0.07 4.95 12.07
N ILE A 38 -0.07 4.75 10.75
CA ILE A 38 0.23 5.79 9.77
C ILE A 38 -0.74 5.69 8.59
N ARG A 39 -1.04 6.83 7.97
CA ARG A 39 -1.77 6.88 6.70
C ARG A 39 -0.81 7.12 5.56
N VAL A 40 -0.85 6.23 4.58
CA VAL A 40 0.07 6.23 3.44
C VAL A 40 -0.75 6.48 2.17
N SER A 41 -0.38 7.54 1.45
CA SER A 41 -0.88 7.78 0.10
C SER A 41 0.03 7.07 -0.90
N ALA A 42 -0.55 6.15 -1.65
CA ALA A 42 0.10 5.41 -2.70
C ALA A 42 -0.61 5.65 -4.04
N TYR A 43 0.09 5.40 -5.14
CA TYR A 43 -0.32 5.72 -6.49
C TYR A 43 -0.09 4.54 -7.42
N PHE A 44 -0.99 4.41 -8.40
CA PHE A 44 -0.88 3.41 -9.45
C PHE A 44 -0.04 3.96 -10.60
N GLU A 45 1.04 3.27 -10.98
CA GLU A 45 1.84 3.64 -12.17
C GLU A 45 1.29 3.03 -13.46
N ALA A 46 0.48 1.96 -13.34
CA ALA A 46 -0.21 1.30 -14.43
C ALA A 46 -1.63 0.92 -13.98
N ASP A 47 -2.49 0.58 -14.93
CA ASP A 47 -3.83 0.08 -14.65
C ASP A 47 -3.74 -1.26 -13.88
N ALA A 48 -4.53 -1.37 -12.81
CA ALA A 48 -4.65 -2.56 -11.98
C ALA A 48 -6.09 -3.08 -12.06
N PRO A 49 -6.35 -4.17 -12.79
CA PRO A 49 -7.72 -4.64 -13.02
C PRO A 49 -8.39 -5.21 -11.77
N ASN A 50 -7.59 -5.70 -10.81
CA ASN A 50 -8.07 -6.47 -9.66
C ASN A 50 -7.47 -5.94 -8.35
N VAL A 51 -7.89 -4.76 -7.90
CA VAL A 51 -7.51 -4.24 -6.58
C VAL A 51 -8.47 -4.82 -5.54
N ARG A 52 -7.92 -5.47 -4.52
CA ARG A 52 -8.69 -6.09 -3.44
C ARG A 52 -9.12 -5.04 -2.41
N GLU A 53 -10.18 -5.35 -1.68
CA GLU A 53 -10.60 -4.55 -0.52
C GLU A 53 -9.61 -4.68 0.64
N GLU A 54 -8.91 -5.82 0.74
CA GLU A 54 -8.01 -6.14 1.85
C GLU A 54 -6.69 -6.74 1.36
N TYR A 55 -5.62 -6.38 2.08
CA TYR A 55 -4.28 -6.95 1.94
C TYR A 55 -3.71 -7.15 3.35
N ALA A 56 -2.84 -8.15 3.51
CA ALA A 56 -2.33 -8.53 4.82
C ALA A 56 -1.11 -7.70 5.24
N GLU A 57 -0.28 -7.27 4.28
CA GLU A 57 1.00 -6.63 4.55
C GLU A 57 1.32 -5.55 3.52
N LEU A 58 1.90 -4.43 3.97
CA LEU A 58 2.58 -3.48 3.10
C LEU A 58 4.07 -3.82 3.13
N PHE A 59 4.57 -4.49 2.12
CA PHE A 59 5.98 -4.82 2.01
C PHE A 59 6.78 -3.65 1.45
N VAL A 60 7.77 -3.21 2.22
CA VAL A 60 8.74 -2.17 1.83
C VAL A 60 10.04 -2.87 1.41
N PRO A 61 10.43 -2.84 0.12
CA PRO A 61 11.67 -3.46 -0.32
C PRO A 61 12.89 -2.90 0.43
N GLY A 62 13.76 -3.81 0.89
CA GLY A 62 14.98 -3.47 1.63
C GLY A 62 14.87 -3.70 3.15
N PRO A 63 15.89 -3.31 3.92
CA PRO A 63 15.92 -3.52 5.36
C PRO A 63 14.86 -2.66 6.06
N THR A 64 13.93 -3.32 6.75
CA THR A 64 12.95 -2.69 7.65
C THR A 64 13.04 -3.36 9.02
N LYS A 65 13.01 -2.57 10.09
CA LYS A 65 12.96 -3.07 11.48
C LYS A 65 11.53 -3.36 11.97
N TYR A 66 10.55 -3.24 11.09
CA TYR A 66 9.15 -3.40 11.44
C TYR A 66 8.43 -4.27 10.43
N ARG A 67 7.47 -5.02 10.95
CA ARG A 67 6.38 -5.63 10.20
C ARG A 67 5.27 -4.60 10.01
N THR A 68 4.64 -4.60 8.84
CA THR A 68 3.68 -3.58 8.42
C THR A 68 2.39 -4.24 7.98
N LEU A 69 1.36 -4.12 8.80
CA LEU A 69 0.03 -4.67 8.56
C LEU A 69 -0.87 -3.60 7.95
N ILE A 70 -1.75 -3.98 7.05
CA ILE A 70 -2.73 -3.05 6.48
C ILE A 70 -4.05 -3.28 7.19
N LYS A 71 -4.60 -2.21 7.75
CA LYS A 71 -5.87 -2.24 8.49
C LYS A 71 -7.04 -1.77 7.64
N THR A 72 -6.82 -0.83 6.74
CA THR A 72 -7.89 -0.27 5.91
C THR A 72 -7.33 0.23 4.59
N LEU A 73 -8.04 -0.05 3.50
CA LEU A 73 -7.82 0.51 2.19
C LEU A 73 -8.94 1.48 1.85
N ILE A 74 -8.57 2.67 1.38
CA ILE A 74 -9.53 3.71 1.00
C ILE A 74 -9.11 4.25 -0.37
N PRO A 75 -9.95 4.10 -1.40
CA PRO A 75 -9.79 4.82 -2.66
C PRO A 75 -9.55 6.31 -2.40
N GLY A 76 -8.44 6.84 -2.89
CA GLY A 76 -8.03 8.22 -2.64
C GLY A 76 -8.82 9.22 -3.47
N SER A 77 -8.75 10.52 -3.15
CA SER A 77 -9.52 11.57 -3.83
C SER A 77 -9.26 11.72 -5.33
N ARG A 78 -8.23 11.05 -5.87
CA ARG A 78 -7.90 11.03 -7.31
C ARG A 78 -8.60 9.91 -8.08
N THR A 79 -9.32 9.01 -7.42
CA THR A 79 -10.25 8.11 -8.10
C THR A 79 -11.39 8.95 -8.64
N ARG A 80 -11.46 9.12 -9.97
CA ARG A 80 -12.36 10.08 -10.64
C ARG A 80 -13.86 9.79 -10.38
N THR A 81 -14.16 8.64 -9.81
CA THR A 81 -15.48 8.15 -9.43
C THR A 81 -15.36 7.44 -8.08
N GLY A 82 -16.45 7.32 -7.32
CA GLY A 82 -16.46 6.57 -6.06
C GLY A 82 -16.25 5.08 -6.31
N ILE A 83 -15.00 4.69 -6.57
CA ILE A 83 -14.61 3.30 -6.80
C ILE A 83 -14.91 2.52 -5.52
N ALA A 84 -15.73 1.49 -5.65
CA ALA A 84 -15.88 0.48 -4.60
C ALA A 84 -14.76 -0.56 -4.79
N LEU A 85 -14.11 -0.94 -3.70
CA LEU A 85 -13.23 -2.08 -3.67
C LEU A 85 -14.04 -3.33 -3.25
N PRO A 86 -13.73 -4.53 -3.76
CA PRO A 86 -12.71 -4.83 -4.77
C PRO A 86 -13.13 -4.33 -6.18
N GLY A 87 -12.17 -3.87 -6.97
CA GLY A 87 -12.44 -3.30 -8.30
C GLY A 87 -11.19 -2.84 -9.04
N PRO A 88 -11.32 -2.38 -10.28
CA PRO A 88 -10.20 -1.86 -11.04
C PRO A 88 -9.78 -0.48 -10.52
N MET A 89 -8.49 -0.18 -10.66
CA MET A 89 -7.92 1.15 -10.46
C MET A 89 -7.07 1.51 -11.69
N HIS A 90 -7.09 2.78 -12.08
CA HIS A 90 -6.39 3.27 -13.26
C HIS A 90 -5.04 3.92 -12.91
N ALA A 91 -4.14 3.96 -13.89
CA ALA A 91 -2.88 4.67 -13.77
C ALA A 91 -3.11 6.14 -13.37
N GLY A 92 -2.33 6.60 -12.38
CA GLY A 92 -2.43 7.95 -11.80
C GLY A 92 -3.47 8.11 -10.69
N GLU A 93 -4.33 7.09 -10.46
CA GLU A 93 -5.22 7.07 -9.30
C GLU A 93 -4.45 6.83 -8.00
N GLN A 94 -5.11 7.12 -6.88
CA GLN A 94 -4.52 7.10 -5.55
C GLN A 94 -5.25 6.11 -4.66
N LEU A 95 -4.49 5.45 -3.78
CA LEU A 95 -4.98 4.64 -2.68
C LEU A 95 -4.45 5.21 -1.37
N THR A 96 -5.30 5.28 -0.35
CA THR A 96 -4.90 5.61 1.01
C THR A 96 -4.93 4.34 1.85
N LEU A 97 -3.83 4.05 2.53
CA LEU A 97 -3.65 2.87 3.35
C LEU A 97 -3.52 3.28 4.82
N GLU A 98 -4.30 2.68 5.70
CA GLU A 98 -4.03 2.71 7.15
C GLU A 98 -3.11 1.55 7.49
N VAL A 99 -1.85 1.85 7.79
CA VAL A 99 -0.80 0.87 8.06
C VAL A 99 -0.49 0.85 9.56
N VAL A 100 -0.51 -0.33 10.14
CA VAL A 100 -0.07 -0.60 11.52
C VAL A 100 1.34 -1.17 11.50
N ARG A 101 2.22 -0.64 12.36
CA ARG A 101 3.61 -1.07 12.47
C ARG A 101 3.82 -1.83 13.76
N GLU A 102 4.43 -3.00 13.64
CA GLU A 102 4.82 -3.85 14.75
C GLU A 102 6.34 -4.05 14.73
N PRO A 103 7.03 -3.92 15.88
CA PRO A 103 8.42 -4.35 16.00
C PRO A 103 8.57 -5.83 15.65
N VAL A 104 9.66 -6.17 14.96
CA VAL A 104 10.06 -7.57 14.68
C VAL A 104 11.04 -8.06 15.74
#